data_AF-A0A7J9HNW8-F1
#
_entry.id   AF-A0A7J9HNW8-F1
#
_cell.length_a   1.000
_cell.length_b   1.000
_cell.length_c   1.000
_cell.angle_alpha   90.00
_cell.angle_beta   90.00
_cell.angle_gamma   90.00
#
_symmetry.space_group_name_H-M   'P 1'
#
loop_
_entity.id
_entity.type
_entity.pdbx_description
1 polymer ?
#
loop_
_entity_poly.entity_id
_entity_poly.type
_entity_poly.pdbx_seq_one_letter_code
_entity_poly.pdbx_strand_id
1 'polypeptide(L)' 'MIGNLSKEGGDRCSLDWVPGCMDPASHLYNPLANVDDGSCPIDSDVEE' A
#
# COMPACT_ATOMS: atom_id res chain seq x y z
N MET A 1 21.84 -8.49 3.49
CA MET A 1 21.82 -7.95 2.12
C MET A 1 20.47 -8.29 1.55
N ILE A 2 19.53 -7.33 1.57
CA ILE A 2 18.15 -7.57 1.16
C ILE A 2 18.19 -7.61 -0.36
N GLY A 3 18.09 -8.83 -0.89
CA GLY A 3 18.28 -9.14 -2.29
C GLY A 3 17.22 -8.45 -3.14
N ASN A 4 17.71 -7.87 -4.24
CA ASN A 4 16.99 -7.33 -5.37
C ASN A 4 15.62 -8.03 -5.59
N LEU A 5 14.53 -7.43 -5.15
CA LEU A 5 13.16 -7.91 -5.42
C LEU A 5 12.68 -7.40 -6.80
N SER A 6 13.60 -7.28 -7.74
CA SER A 6 13.28 -7.01 -9.13
C SER A 6 13.35 -8.34 -9.86
N LYS A 7 12.16 -8.93 -10.09
CA LYS A 7 11.80 -9.59 -11.37
C LYS A 7 11.44 -11.08 -11.42
N GLU A 8 11.42 -11.88 -10.34
CA GLU A 8 10.97 -13.29 -10.51
C GLU A 8 10.36 -13.93 -9.26
N GLY A 9 9.37 -14.79 -9.51
CA GLY A 9 8.33 -15.20 -8.57
C GLY A 9 8.75 -16.10 -7.41
N GLY A 10 7.93 -16.10 -6.37
CA GLY A 10 7.86 -17.17 -5.37
C GLY A 10 6.38 -17.36 -5.06
N ASP A 11 5.87 -18.58 -5.20
CA ASP A 11 4.48 -19.02 -5.08
C ASP A 11 3.55 -18.10 -4.28
N ARG A 12 2.93 -17.14 -4.97
CA ARG A 12 1.92 -16.27 -4.37
C ARG A 12 0.60 -16.98 -4.61
N CYS A 13 0.01 -17.55 -3.55
CA CYS A 13 -1.45 -17.74 -3.51
C CYS A 13 -2.07 -16.51 -4.16
N SER A 14 -3.02 -16.68 -5.08
CA SER A 14 -3.68 -15.61 -5.84
C SER A 14 -4.49 -14.67 -4.95
N LEU A 15 -3.82 -14.07 -3.97
CA LEU A 15 -4.30 -12.99 -3.16
C LEU A 15 -4.47 -11.84 -4.14
N ASP A 16 -5.72 -11.53 -4.40
CA ASP A 16 -6.13 -10.36 -5.15
C ASP A 16 -5.72 -9.12 -4.34
N TRP A 17 -4.44 -8.76 -4.43
CA TRP A 17 -3.94 -7.58 -3.77
C TRP A 17 -4.37 -6.37 -4.58
N VAL A 18 -5.25 -5.59 -3.98
CA VAL A 18 -5.68 -4.31 -4.50
C VAL A 18 -4.87 -3.26 -3.75
N PRO A 19 -3.79 -2.72 -4.35
CA PRO A 19 -3.03 -1.63 -3.74
C PRO A 19 -3.87 -0.35 -3.72
N GLY A 20 -3.75 0.42 -2.63
CA GLY A 20 -4.32 1.75 -2.51
C GLY A 20 -4.41 2.20 -1.05
N CYS A 21 -4.76 3.46 -0.84
CA CYS A 21 -4.87 3.99 0.51
C CYS A 21 -6.01 3.30 1.31
N MET A 22 -5.64 2.70 2.45
CA MET A 22 -6.58 2.02 3.36
C MET A 22 -7.12 2.93 4.47
N ASP A 23 -6.59 4.15 4.59
CA ASP A 23 -7.01 5.13 5.59
C ASP A 23 -8.35 5.78 5.17
N PRO A 24 -9.43 5.65 5.96
CA PRO A 24 -10.75 6.20 5.62
C PRO A 24 -10.88 7.71 5.86
N ALA A 25 -9.95 8.34 6.59
CA ALA A 25 -9.88 9.78 6.77
C ALA A 25 -9.17 10.48 5.60
N SER A 26 -8.32 9.76 4.88
CA SER A 26 -7.65 10.22 3.67
C SER A 26 -8.61 10.52 2.52
N HIS A 27 -8.36 11.63 1.82
CA HIS A 27 -9.04 11.97 0.55
C HIS A 27 -8.77 11.00 -0.61
N LEU A 28 -7.74 10.15 -0.47
CA LEU A 28 -7.35 9.13 -1.45
C LEU A 28 -7.78 7.73 -1.04
N TYR A 29 -8.63 7.60 0.00
CA TYR A 29 -9.18 6.32 0.45
C TYR A 29 -9.76 5.50 -0.70
N ASN A 30 -9.27 4.26 -0.84
CA ASN A 30 -9.80 3.29 -1.78
C ASN A 30 -10.50 2.15 -1.02
N PRO A 31 -11.84 2.04 -1.07
CA PRO A 31 -12.58 1.00 -0.34
C PRO A 31 -12.32 -0.42 -0.85
N LEU A 32 -11.73 -0.57 -2.03
CA LEU A 32 -11.33 -1.87 -2.56
C LEU A 32 -9.90 -2.24 -2.16
N ALA A 33 -9.12 -1.29 -1.64
CA ALA A 33 -7.73 -1.54 -1.28
C ALA A 33 -7.62 -2.45 -0.05
N ASN A 34 -6.78 -3.47 -0.16
CA ASN A 34 -6.47 -4.41 0.92
C ASN A 34 -4.97 -4.46 1.25
N VAL A 35 -4.16 -3.70 0.51
CA VAL A 35 -2.74 -3.47 0.77
C VAL A 35 -2.50 -1.97 0.64
N ASP A 36 -2.01 -1.35 1.71
CA ASP A 36 -1.59 0.05 1.67
C ASP A 36 -0.37 0.19 0.75
N ASP A 37 -0.48 1.06 -0.25
CA ASP A 37 0.57 1.33 -1.24
C ASP A 37 1.37 2.60 -0.91
N GLY A 38 1.07 3.26 0.23
CA GLY A 38 1.69 4.51 0.62
C GLY A 38 1.21 5.72 -0.20
N SER A 39 0.12 5.57 -0.96
CA SER A 39 -0.55 6.71 -1.61
C SER A 39 -1.36 7.54 -0.63
N CYS A 40 -1.61 7.05 0.60
CA CYS A 40 -2.28 7.85 1.61
C CYS A 40 -1.51 9.14 1.86
N PRO A 41 -2.18 10.31 1.83
CA PRO A 41 -1.61 11.51 2.40
C PRO A 41 -1.36 11.19 3.87
N ILE A 42 -0.13 11.41 4.29
CA ILE A 42 0.14 11.61 5.70
C ILE A 42 -0.48 12.98 5.94
N ASP A 43 -1.73 13.01 6.42
CA ASP A 43 -2.34 14.26 6.87
C ASP A 43 -1.46 14.77 8.01
N SER A 44 -0.50 15.59 7.62
CA SER A 44 0.62 16.04 8.43
C SER A 44 0.08 17.10 9.37
N ASP A 45 -0.53 16.65 10.45
CA ASP A 45 -0.78 17.45 11.65
C ASP A 45 0.03 16.88 12.82
N VAL A 46 1.37 16.84 12.66
CA VAL A 46 2.48 16.88 13.64
C VAL A 46 3.73 16.39 12.90
N GLU A 47 4.82 17.12 12.69
CA GLU A 47 5.46 18.20 13.44
C GLU A 47 6.03 19.24 12.45
N GLU A 48 5.91 20.52 12.82
CA GLU A 48 6.66 21.74 12.40
C GLU A 48 7.23 21.87 10.96
#